data_AF-A0A5C4WBJ3-F1
#
_entry.id   AF-A0A5C4WBJ3-F1
#
_cell.length_a   1.000
_cell.length_b   1.000
_cell.length_c   1.000
_cell.angle_alpha   90.00
_cell.angle_beta   90.00
_cell.angle_gamma   90.00
#
_symmetry.space_group_name_H-M   'P 1'
#
loop_
_entity.id
_entity.type
_entity.pdbx_description
1 polymer ?
#
loop_
_entity_poly.entity_id
_entity_poly.type
_entity_poly.pdbx_seq_one_letter_code
_entity_poly.pdbx_strand_id
1 'polypeptide(L)'
;MKIQPKHKVAGMLVVDRDYAIRTPEDWNVPGVYLLMDRPDAEGRWGAYVGKATTSGLRKRVLEQLERGHWYRALLIRSEGGHQLHSGEAAWLEGKLYDGLADAAQVDLHNRNRPRDLTLSDEDETSLVEYLQAVPWTLRLLGHTLHPSSSVADGGTPLLEMIEPELEKDTAQAEARELREANAAAKLKLAEVQARIERARAKAAE
;
A
#
# COMPACT_ATOMS: atom_id res chain seq x y z
N MET A 1 -10.23 -11.46 47.11
CA MET A 1 -10.57 -10.98 45.75
C MET A 1 -9.26 -10.60 45.07
N LYS A 2 -8.82 -11.36 44.06
CA LYS A 2 -7.61 -11.01 43.28
C LYS A 2 -8.06 -10.00 42.22
N ILE A 3 -7.64 -8.74 42.36
CA ILE A 3 -7.79 -7.75 41.30
C ILE A 3 -6.71 -8.11 40.29
N GLN A 4 -7.09 -8.73 39.17
CA GLN A 4 -6.19 -8.88 38.04
C GLN A 4 -6.28 -7.60 37.21
N PRO A 5 -5.16 -6.93 36.91
CA PRO A 5 -5.17 -5.84 35.97
C PRO A 5 -5.65 -6.38 34.62
N LYS A 6 -6.77 -5.83 34.12
CA LYS A 6 -7.35 -6.19 32.82
C LYS A 6 -6.58 -5.59 31.63
N HIS A 7 -5.45 -4.94 31.87
CA HIS A 7 -4.64 -4.35 30.81
C HIS A 7 -3.96 -5.48 30.02
N LYS A 8 -4.39 -5.65 28.77
CA LYS A 8 -3.74 -6.54 27.80
C LYS A 8 -2.53 -5.79 27.26
N VAL A 9 -1.35 -6.40 27.32
CA VAL A 9 -0.09 -5.76 26.86
C VAL A 9 0.39 -6.46 25.60
N ALA A 10 0.78 -5.69 24.58
CA ALA A 10 1.33 -6.26 23.36
C ALA A 10 2.76 -6.77 23.58
N GLY A 11 2.99 -8.04 23.28
CA GLY A 11 4.33 -8.57 23.02
C GLY A 11 4.62 -8.50 21.52
N MET A 12 5.74 -7.88 21.14
CA MET A 12 6.17 -7.77 19.73
C MET A 12 7.54 -8.42 19.51
N LEU A 13 7.69 -9.17 18.40
CA LEU A 13 8.95 -9.78 17.99
C LEU A 13 9.18 -9.59 16.51
N VAL A 14 10.36 -9.10 16.15
CA VAL A 14 10.82 -9.02 14.76
C VAL A 14 11.65 -10.24 14.44
N VAL A 15 11.35 -10.87 13.31
CA VAL A 15 11.98 -12.10 12.85
C VAL A 15 12.51 -11.90 11.44
N ASP A 16 13.82 -11.94 11.27
CA ASP A 16 14.44 -12.03 9.94
C ASP A 16 14.39 -13.47 9.42
N ARG A 17 14.18 -13.61 8.10
CA ARG A 17 14.06 -14.91 7.41
C ARG A 17 15.20 -15.87 7.78
N ASP A 18 16.44 -15.38 7.74
CA ASP A 18 17.65 -16.19 7.96
C ASP A 18 17.73 -16.74 9.40
N TYR A 19 17.00 -16.13 10.34
CA TYR A 19 17.00 -16.51 11.75
C TYR A 19 15.64 -17.03 12.22
N ALA A 20 14.68 -17.23 11.32
CA ALA A 20 13.31 -17.57 11.69
C ALA A 20 13.21 -18.87 12.52
N ILE A 21 14.05 -19.86 12.21
CA ILE A 21 14.11 -21.14 12.95
C ILE A 21 14.42 -20.95 14.45
N ARG A 22 15.12 -19.85 14.80
CA ARG A 22 15.51 -19.50 16.17
C ARG A 22 14.43 -18.76 16.94
N THR A 23 13.27 -18.51 16.33
CA THR A 23 12.10 -17.95 17.03
C THR A 23 11.78 -18.83 18.24
N PRO A 24 11.73 -18.27 19.46
CA PRO A 24 11.50 -19.05 20.68
C PRO A 24 10.18 -19.82 20.65
N GLU A 25 10.11 -21.00 21.28
CA GLU A 25 8.92 -21.85 21.25
C GLU A 25 7.70 -21.24 21.96
N ASP A 26 7.91 -20.37 22.94
CA ASP A 26 6.84 -19.66 23.65
C ASP A 26 6.12 -18.63 22.76
N TRP A 27 6.66 -18.32 21.57
CA TRP A 27 5.96 -17.59 20.52
C TRP A 27 5.03 -18.46 19.68
N ASN A 28 4.89 -19.76 19.97
CA ASN A 28 3.90 -20.59 19.31
C ASN A 28 2.50 -20.47 19.94
N VAL A 29 2.01 -19.24 20.04
CA VAL A 29 0.73 -18.85 20.66
C VAL A 29 -0.17 -18.12 19.66
N PRO A 30 -1.48 -17.95 19.94
CA PRO A 30 -2.35 -17.14 19.11
C PRO A 30 -1.91 -15.67 19.01
N GLY A 31 -2.17 -15.06 17.86
CA GLY A 31 -1.96 -13.64 17.64
C GLY A 31 -1.98 -13.27 16.16
N VAL A 32 -1.36 -12.14 15.83
CA VAL A 32 -1.28 -11.62 14.45
C VAL A 32 0.17 -11.43 14.03
N TYR A 33 0.42 -11.50 12.73
CA TYR A 33 1.73 -11.28 12.15
C TYR A 33 1.62 -10.46 10.87
N LEU A 34 2.70 -9.75 10.59
CA LEU A 34 2.90 -8.98 9.36
C LEU A 34 4.19 -9.48 8.70
N LEU A 35 4.11 -9.88 7.44
CA LEU A 35 5.25 -10.22 6.61
C LEU A 35 5.59 -9.01 5.75
N MET A 36 6.89 -8.79 5.53
CA MET A 36 7.40 -7.62 4.85
C MET A 36 8.45 -8.03 3.82
N ASP A 37 8.39 -7.36 2.67
CA ASP A 37 9.47 -7.32 1.70
C ASP A 37 10.39 -6.14 1.93
N ARG A 38 11.58 -6.19 1.33
CA ARG A 38 12.53 -5.10 1.43
C ARG A 38 11.95 -3.87 0.73
N PRO A 39 12.02 -2.68 1.35
CA PRO A 39 11.70 -1.45 0.65
C PRO A 39 12.52 -1.27 -0.63
N ASP A 40 11.86 -0.82 -1.70
CA ASP A 40 12.51 -0.40 -2.95
C ASP A 40 13.19 0.97 -2.81
N ALA A 41 13.78 1.48 -3.89
CA ALA A 41 14.50 2.76 -3.87
C ALA A 41 13.57 3.96 -3.58
N GLU A 42 12.28 3.82 -3.91
CA GLU A 42 11.22 4.78 -3.67
C GLU A 42 10.56 4.61 -2.29
N GLY A 43 11.00 3.62 -1.50
CA GLY A 43 10.49 3.32 -0.17
C GLY A 43 9.17 2.55 -0.15
N ARG A 44 8.74 1.98 -1.28
CA ARG A 44 7.58 1.09 -1.36
C ARG A 44 7.97 -0.33 -1.00
N TRP A 45 7.02 -1.09 -0.45
CA TRP A 45 7.30 -2.45 0.03
C TRP A 45 6.05 -3.32 0.02
N GLY A 46 6.27 -4.62 -0.20
CA GLY A 46 5.22 -5.64 -0.14
C GLY A 46 4.91 -6.03 1.30
N ALA A 47 3.62 -6.19 1.60
CA ALA A 47 3.12 -6.58 2.91
C ALA A 47 2.10 -7.72 2.83
N TYR A 48 2.08 -8.56 3.86
CA TYR A 48 1.00 -9.52 4.09
C TYR A 48 0.66 -9.59 5.57
N VAL A 49 -0.61 -9.37 5.90
CA VAL A 49 -1.13 -9.51 7.27
C VAL A 49 -1.80 -10.87 7.40
N GLY A 50 -1.47 -11.59 8.46
CA GLY A 50 -2.12 -12.84 8.79
C GLY A 50 -2.34 -13.00 10.28
N LYS A 51 -3.23 -13.92 10.64
CA LYS A 51 -3.39 -14.38 12.02
C LYS A 51 -2.98 -15.82 12.23
N ALA A 52 -2.66 -16.13 13.47
CA ALA A 52 -2.50 -17.48 13.96
C ALA A 52 -3.45 -17.73 15.14
N THR A 53 -4.19 -18.83 15.09
CA THR A 53 -5.01 -19.31 16.22
C THR A 53 -4.37 -20.59 16.77
N THR A 54 -4.96 -21.76 16.53
CA THR A 54 -4.53 -23.05 17.08
C THR A 54 -3.11 -23.47 16.67
N SER A 55 -2.66 -23.07 15.48
CA SER A 55 -1.31 -23.40 15.00
C SER A 55 -0.21 -22.62 15.73
N GLY A 56 -0.51 -21.43 16.25
CA GLY A 56 0.47 -20.52 16.84
C GLY A 56 1.26 -19.68 15.84
N LEU A 57 1.74 -18.51 16.27
CA LEU A 57 2.46 -17.53 15.45
C LEU A 57 3.76 -18.11 14.88
N ARG A 58 4.59 -18.70 15.73
CA ARG A 58 5.88 -19.30 15.32
C ARG A 58 5.72 -20.25 14.12
N LYS A 59 4.82 -21.24 14.21
CA LYS A 59 4.61 -22.21 13.12
C LYS A 59 4.13 -21.55 11.84
N ARG A 60 3.19 -20.59 11.92
CA ARG A 60 2.64 -19.90 10.75
C ARG A 60 3.68 -19.03 10.05
N VAL A 61 4.45 -18.26 10.80
CA VAL A 61 5.49 -17.40 10.23
C VAL A 61 6.58 -18.24 9.58
N LEU A 62 7.03 -19.32 10.21
CA LEU A 62 7.98 -20.25 9.59
C LEU A 62 7.48 -20.78 8.24
N GLU A 63 6.24 -21.27 8.19
CA GLU A 63 5.63 -21.76 6.95
C GLU A 63 5.59 -20.67 5.86
N GLN A 64 5.22 -19.44 6.22
CA GLN A 64 5.11 -18.34 5.27
C GLN A 64 6.48 -17.86 4.76
N LEU A 65 7.47 -17.76 5.65
CA LEU A 65 8.83 -17.37 5.29
C LEU A 65 9.52 -18.43 4.41
N GLU A 66 9.22 -19.72 4.60
CA GLU A 66 9.73 -20.81 3.74
C GLU A 66 9.13 -20.75 2.32
N ARG A 67 7.83 -20.48 2.21
CA ARG A 67 7.09 -20.54 0.94
C ARG A 67 7.12 -19.23 0.13
N GLY A 68 7.35 -18.10 0.80
CA GLY A 68 7.26 -16.76 0.21
C GLY A 68 8.61 -16.11 -0.09
N HIS A 69 8.56 -14.88 -0.59
CA HIS A 69 9.71 -14.01 -0.86
C HIS A 69 10.02 -13.04 0.30
N TRP A 70 9.16 -13.03 1.32
CA TRP A 70 9.28 -12.24 2.54
C TRP A 70 10.66 -12.36 3.16
N TYR A 71 11.24 -11.22 3.53
CA TYR A 71 12.56 -11.17 4.19
C TYR A 71 12.44 -11.02 5.70
N ARG A 72 11.31 -10.50 6.20
CA ARG A 72 11.09 -10.21 7.61
C ARG A 72 9.63 -10.40 8.01
N ALA A 73 9.41 -10.71 9.28
CA ALA A 73 8.11 -10.75 9.91
C ALA A 73 8.09 -9.94 11.21
N LEU A 74 6.96 -9.32 11.52
CA LEU A 74 6.62 -8.77 12.84
C LEU A 74 5.51 -9.63 13.43
N LEU A 75 5.74 -10.21 14.59
CA LEU A 75 4.79 -11.02 15.34
C LEU A 75 4.25 -10.20 16.49
N ILE A 76 2.94 -10.29 16.73
CA ILE A 76 2.24 -9.58 17.79
C ILE A 76 1.40 -10.59 18.56
N ARG A 77 1.69 -10.74 19.86
CA ARG A 77 0.94 -11.57 20.80
C ARG A 77 0.45 -10.74 21.97
N SER A 78 -0.41 -11.33 22.78
CA SER A 78 -0.69 -10.81 24.11
C SER A 78 0.38 -11.28 25.11
N GLU A 79 0.82 -10.36 25.95
CA GLU A 79 1.80 -10.54 27.02
C GLU A 79 1.08 -10.46 28.37
N GLY A 80 1.62 -11.09 29.42
CA GLY A 80 1.01 -11.04 30.77
C GLY A 80 0.00 -12.16 31.08
N GLY A 81 0.06 -13.28 30.34
CA GLY A 81 -0.62 -14.52 30.72
C GLY A 81 -2.06 -14.69 30.19
N HIS A 82 -2.57 -13.73 29.42
CA HIS A 82 -3.79 -13.91 28.63
C HIS A 82 -3.42 -14.09 27.16
N GLN A 83 -4.01 -15.08 26.50
CA GLN A 83 -3.81 -15.33 25.06
C GLN A 83 -4.99 -14.76 24.27
N LEU A 84 -4.70 -14.30 23.07
CA LEU A 84 -5.72 -13.81 22.16
C LEU A 84 -6.62 -14.96 21.71
N HIS A 85 -7.93 -14.79 21.82
CA HIS A 85 -8.88 -15.70 21.20
C HIS A 85 -9.04 -15.41 19.70
N SER A 86 -9.75 -16.28 18.98
CA SER A 86 -9.87 -16.20 17.52
C SER A 86 -10.51 -14.90 17.03
N GLY A 87 -11.50 -14.38 17.78
CA GLY A 87 -12.11 -13.06 17.56
C GLY A 87 -11.12 -11.91 17.65
N GLU A 88 -10.38 -11.78 18.76
CA GLU A 88 -9.39 -10.71 18.95
C GLU A 88 -8.28 -10.75 17.90
N ALA A 89 -7.79 -11.95 17.57
CA ALA A 89 -6.80 -12.11 16.52
C ALA A 89 -7.36 -11.73 15.13
N ALA A 90 -8.64 -12.00 14.84
CA ALA A 90 -9.27 -11.59 13.59
C ALA A 90 -9.46 -10.07 13.51
N TRP A 91 -9.89 -9.45 14.60
CA TRP A 91 -10.08 -8.01 14.68
C TRP A 91 -8.75 -7.26 14.52
N LEU A 92 -7.69 -7.70 15.25
CA LEU A 92 -6.35 -7.13 15.09
C LEU A 92 -5.81 -7.29 13.66
N GLU A 93 -6.03 -8.47 13.04
CA GLU A 93 -5.64 -8.73 11.65
C GLU A 93 -6.35 -7.75 10.70
N GLY A 94 -7.64 -7.51 10.90
CA GLY A 94 -8.43 -6.55 10.14
C GLY A 94 -7.92 -5.11 10.31
N LYS A 95 -7.69 -4.65 11.54
CA LYS A 95 -7.21 -3.28 11.79
C LYS A 95 -5.79 -3.05 11.28
N LEU A 96 -4.91 -4.04 11.39
CA LEU A 96 -3.57 -3.95 10.80
C LEU A 96 -3.64 -3.91 9.27
N TYR A 97 -4.50 -4.74 8.67
CA TYR A 97 -4.73 -4.69 7.24
C TYR A 97 -5.22 -3.30 6.81
N ASP A 98 -6.22 -2.75 7.49
CA ASP A 98 -6.81 -1.46 7.13
C ASP A 98 -5.76 -0.33 7.21
N GLY A 99 -4.98 -0.29 8.30
CA GLY A 99 -3.92 0.72 8.44
C GLY A 99 -2.80 0.62 7.40
N LEU A 100 -2.55 -0.57 6.86
CA LEU A 100 -1.60 -0.77 5.76
C LEU A 100 -2.23 -0.47 4.39
N ALA A 101 -3.51 -0.80 4.20
CA ALA A 101 -4.22 -0.55 2.96
C ALA A 101 -4.39 0.95 2.68
N ASP A 102 -4.47 1.76 3.74
CA ASP A 102 -4.57 3.22 3.64
C ASP A 102 -3.21 3.90 3.34
N ALA A 103 -2.09 3.16 3.39
CA ALA A 103 -0.75 3.71 3.20
C ALA A 103 -0.28 3.60 1.74
N ALA A 104 0.19 4.73 1.18
CA ALA A 104 0.56 4.80 -0.24
C ALA A 104 1.81 3.98 -0.62
N GLN A 105 2.65 3.63 0.37
CA GLN A 105 3.90 2.89 0.18
C GLN A 105 3.72 1.37 0.16
N VAL A 106 2.55 0.87 0.52
CA VAL A 106 2.37 -0.56 0.81
C VAL A 106 1.66 -1.27 -0.33
N ASP A 107 2.27 -2.33 -0.86
CA ASP A 107 1.61 -3.27 -1.75
C ASP A 107 1.10 -4.47 -0.93
N LEU A 108 -0.21 -4.56 -0.70
CA LEU A 108 -0.81 -5.64 0.10
C LEU A 108 -1.07 -6.89 -0.75
N HIS A 109 -0.42 -7.99 -0.39
CA HIS A 109 -0.56 -9.29 -1.08
C HIS A 109 -1.66 -10.19 -0.50
N ASN A 110 -2.44 -9.69 0.45
CA ASN A 110 -3.62 -10.37 0.97
C ASN A 110 -4.67 -10.53 -0.14
N ARG A 111 -5.01 -11.79 -0.49
CA ARG A 111 -6.00 -12.07 -1.55
C ARG A 111 -7.40 -11.54 -1.25
N ASN A 112 -7.77 -11.49 0.03
CA ASN A 112 -9.04 -10.98 0.53
C ASN A 112 -8.75 -10.14 1.77
N ARG A 113 -9.55 -9.09 1.98
CA ARG A 113 -9.57 -8.37 3.26
C ARG A 113 -9.95 -9.33 4.39
N PRO A 114 -9.18 -9.40 5.48
CA PRO A 114 -9.53 -10.20 6.66
C PRO A 114 -10.94 -9.83 7.17
N ARG A 115 -11.72 -10.85 7.54
CA ARG A 115 -13.10 -10.65 7.99
C ARG A 115 -13.11 -10.16 9.43
N ASP A 116 -13.60 -8.94 9.62
CA ASP A 116 -13.77 -8.34 10.93
C ASP A 116 -14.88 -9.06 11.72
N LEU A 117 -14.62 -9.31 13.00
CA LEU A 117 -15.59 -9.89 13.93
C LEU A 117 -15.91 -8.82 14.97
N THR A 118 -17.20 -8.57 15.21
CA THR A 118 -17.64 -7.62 16.23
C THR A 118 -17.17 -8.10 17.60
N LEU A 119 -16.33 -7.29 18.25
CA LEU A 119 -15.86 -7.50 19.63
C LEU A 119 -16.73 -6.71 20.61
N SER A 120 -16.52 -6.94 21.91
CA SER A 120 -17.06 -6.06 22.94
C SER A 120 -16.25 -4.75 22.99
N ASP A 121 -16.87 -3.63 23.38
CA ASP A 121 -16.18 -2.33 23.51
C ASP A 121 -14.95 -2.40 24.43
N GLU A 122 -15.01 -3.23 25.48
CA GLU A 122 -13.90 -3.45 26.42
C GLU A 122 -12.71 -4.16 25.74
N ASP A 123 -12.99 -5.17 24.92
CA ASP A 123 -11.96 -5.88 24.17
C ASP A 123 -11.34 -4.99 23.10
N GLU A 124 -12.16 -4.23 22.36
CA GLU A 124 -11.65 -3.30 21.34
C GLU A 124 -10.71 -2.26 21.94
N THR A 125 -11.11 -1.61 23.03
CA THR A 125 -10.30 -0.58 23.71
C THR A 125 -8.94 -1.13 24.10
N SER A 126 -8.89 -2.36 24.62
CA SER A 126 -7.64 -3.00 25.02
C SER A 126 -6.74 -3.34 23.82
N LEU A 127 -7.32 -3.72 22.69
CA LEU A 127 -6.57 -4.11 21.49
C LEU A 127 -6.09 -2.90 20.67
N VAL A 128 -6.76 -1.75 20.76
CA VAL A 128 -6.29 -0.51 20.11
C VAL A 128 -4.87 -0.14 20.55
N GLU A 129 -4.52 -0.37 21.82
CA GLU A 129 -3.18 -0.09 22.35
C GLU A 129 -2.10 -0.91 21.64
N TYR A 130 -2.43 -2.12 21.15
CA TYR A 130 -1.47 -2.98 20.43
C TYR A 130 -1.07 -2.35 19.11
N LEU A 131 -2.01 -1.68 18.45
CA LEU A 131 -1.82 -1.09 17.13
C LEU A 131 -0.94 0.16 17.18
N GLN A 132 -0.96 0.91 18.30
CA GLN A 132 -0.24 2.18 18.42
C GLN A 132 1.28 2.03 18.27
N ALA A 133 1.85 0.92 18.72
CA ALA A 133 3.29 0.66 18.63
C ALA A 133 3.75 0.18 17.24
N VAL A 134 2.82 -0.27 16.38
CA VAL A 134 3.16 -0.88 15.09
C VAL A 134 3.79 0.13 14.12
N PRO A 135 3.22 1.33 13.86
CA PRO A 135 3.84 2.29 12.95
C PRO A 135 5.25 2.71 13.36
N TRP A 136 5.50 2.85 14.67
CA TRP A 136 6.83 3.17 15.20
C TRP A 136 7.82 2.05 14.97
N THR A 137 7.40 0.81 15.24
CA THR A 137 8.20 -0.38 14.98
C THR A 137 8.54 -0.49 13.49
N LEU A 138 7.55 -0.30 12.61
CA LEU A 138 7.75 -0.34 11.17
C LEU A 138 8.72 0.74 10.69
N ARG A 139 8.58 1.97 11.19
CA ARG A 139 9.50 3.07 10.89
C ARG A 139 10.94 2.74 11.31
N LEU A 140 11.15 2.16 12.50
CA LEU A 140 12.47 1.72 12.95
C LEU A 140 13.06 0.62 12.06
N LEU A 141 12.21 -0.21 11.46
CA LEU A 141 12.61 -1.26 10.53
C LEU A 141 12.82 -0.77 9.08
N GLY A 142 12.61 0.52 8.81
CA GLY A 142 12.72 1.12 7.48
C GLY A 142 11.44 1.06 6.64
N HIS A 143 10.32 0.60 7.20
CA HIS A 143 9.02 0.50 6.55
C HIS A 143 8.12 1.65 6.98
N THR A 144 8.40 2.86 6.49
CA THR A 144 7.64 4.03 6.91
C THR A 144 6.25 4.01 6.27
N LEU A 145 5.22 4.22 7.10
CA LEU A 145 3.86 4.42 6.65
C LEU A 145 3.59 5.92 6.55
N HIS A 146 3.23 6.39 5.35
CA HIS A 146 2.60 7.69 5.21
C HIS A 146 1.13 7.47 4.85
N PRO A 147 0.20 8.18 5.54
CA PRO A 147 -1.19 8.12 5.13
C PRO A 147 -1.30 8.55 3.66
N SER A 148 -2.07 7.80 2.88
CA SER A 148 -2.41 8.25 1.53
C SER A 148 -3.07 9.63 1.65
N SER A 149 -2.54 10.61 0.92
CA SER A 149 -3.09 11.96 0.88
C SER A 149 -4.38 11.99 0.06
N SER A 150 -5.38 11.17 0.40
CA SER A 150 -6.73 11.35 -0.11
C SER A 150 -7.52 12.25 0.84
N VAL A 151 -7.02 13.47 1.06
CA VAL A 151 -7.84 14.56 1.58
C VAL A 151 -8.52 15.20 0.39
N ALA A 152 -9.66 14.64 -0.02
CA ALA A 152 -10.65 15.40 -0.77
C ALA A 152 -11.45 16.24 0.23
N ASP A 153 -10.81 17.26 0.84
CA ASP A 153 -11.53 18.41 1.39
C ASP A 153 -10.58 19.62 1.58
N GLY A 154 -10.76 20.62 0.71
CA GLY A 154 -10.72 22.02 1.15
C GLY A 154 -9.40 22.79 1.24
N GLY A 155 -8.27 22.30 0.73
CA GLY A 155 -7.05 23.13 0.72
C GLY A 155 -5.99 22.63 -0.23
N THR A 156 -5.92 23.24 -1.42
CA THR A 156 -4.78 23.09 -2.32
C THR A 156 -3.49 23.39 -1.53
N PRO A 157 -2.47 22.51 -1.56
CA PRO A 157 -1.17 22.85 -1.00
C PRO A 157 -0.67 24.14 -1.66
N LEU A 158 -0.29 25.15 -0.87
CA LEU A 158 0.26 26.42 -1.36
C LEU A 158 1.50 26.25 -2.27
N LEU A 159 2.11 25.06 -2.29
CA LEU A 159 3.23 24.69 -3.14
C LEU A 159 2.83 24.20 -4.55
N GLU A 160 1.56 23.91 -4.82
CA GLU A 160 1.09 23.55 -6.18
C GLU A 160 0.66 24.78 -7.01
N MET A 161 0.68 25.99 -6.45
CA MET A 161 0.21 27.20 -7.14
C MET A 161 1.24 27.84 -8.09
N ILE A 162 2.41 27.25 -8.34
CA ILE A 162 3.42 27.88 -9.21
C ILE A 162 3.70 27.13 -10.52
N GLU A 163 3.30 25.86 -10.71
CA GLU A 163 3.66 25.16 -11.97
C GLU A 163 2.55 24.24 -12.54
N PRO A 164 1.50 24.80 -13.16
CA PRO A 164 0.96 24.12 -14.36
C PRO A 164 0.51 25.07 -15.48
N GLU A 165 0.81 26.37 -15.41
CA GLU A 165 0.30 27.34 -16.39
C GLU A 165 1.24 27.52 -17.59
N LEU A 166 2.56 27.33 -17.41
CA LEU A 166 3.55 27.39 -18.49
C LEU A 166 3.45 26.23 -19.48
N GLU A 167 3.20 25.00 -19.01
CA GLU A 167 3.13 23.82 -19.90
C GLU A 167 1.89 23.81 -20.79
N LYS A 168 0.76 24.35 -20.30
CA LYS A 168 -0.50 24.42 -21.08
C LYS A 168 -0.41 25.43 -22.22
N ASP A 169 0.27 26.55 -22.01
CA ASP A 169 0.46 27.56 -23.05
C ASP A 169 1.41 27.08 -24.15
N THR A 170 2.50 26.37 -23.80
CA THR A 170 3.39 25.77 -24.81
C THR A 170 2.69 24.66 -25.60
N ALA A 171 1.94 23.77 -24.95
CA ALA A 171 1.23 22.71 -25.65
C ALA A 171 0.13 23.25 -26.59
N GLN A 172 -0.54 24.35 -26.20
CA GLN A 172 -1.53 25.01 -27.05
C GLN A 172 -0.89 25.78 -28.22
N ALA A 173 0.28 26.39 -28.01
CA ALA A 173 1.04 27.05 -29.08
C ALA A 173 1.54 26.04 -30.13
N GLU A 174 2.12 24.93 -29.68
CA GLU A 174 2.60 23.84 -30.55
C GLU A 174 1.45 23.19 -31.32
N ALA A 175 0.30 22.94 -30.68
CA ALA A 175 -0.87 22.40 -31.34
C ALA A 175 -1.47 23.36 -32.38
N ARG A 176 -1.33 24.67 -32.18
CA ARG A 176 -1.77 25.69 -33.14
C ARG A 176 -0.83 25.75 -34.35
N GLU A 177 0.48 25.76 -34.15
CA GLU A 177 1.45 25.72 -35.25
C GLU A 177 1.29 24.46 -36.10
N LEU A 178 1.08 23.30 -35.48
CA LEU A 178 0.89 22.05 -36.22
C LEU A 178 -0.40 22.06 -37.07
N ARG A 179 -1.46 22.73 -36.60
CA ARG A 179 -2.72 22.89 -37.34
C ARG A 179 -2.55 23.85 -38.51
N GLU A 180 -1.85 24.97 -38.32
CA GLU A 180 -1.59 25.95 -39.38
C GLU A 180 -0.69 25.36 -40.47
N ALA A 181 0.35 24.60 -40.09
CA ALA A 181 1.22 23.89 -41.03
C ALA A 181 0.46 22.84 -41.85
N ASN A 182 -0.41 22.06 -41.22
CA ASN A 182 -1.24 21.06 -41.91
C ASN A 182 -2.27 21.69 -42.85
N ALA A 183 -2.84 22.84 -42.49
CA ALA A 183 -3.75 23.57 -43.36
C ALA A 183 -3.04 24.10 -44.61
N ALA A 184 -1.84 24.68 -44.46
CA ALA A 184 -1.02 25.15 -45.57
C ALA A 184 -0.59 24.01 -46.51
N ALA A 185 -0.26 22.84 -45.96
CA ALA A 185 0.09 21.66 -46.75
C ALA A 185 -1.10 21.15 -47.60
N LYS A 186 -2.31 21.15 -47.03
CA LYS A 186 -3.52 20.78 -47.77
C LYS A 186 -3.84 21.75 -48.91
N LEU A 187 -3.63 23.05 -48.71
CA LEU A 187 -3.85 24.04 -49.76
C LEU A 187 -2.88 23.83 -50.94
N LYS A 188 -1.60 23.62 -50.66
CA LYS A 188 -0.59 23.32 -51.70
C LYS A 188 -0.92 22.03 -52.45
N LEU A 189 -1.39 21.00 -51.75
CA LEU A 189 -1.79 19.74 -52.38
C LEU A 189 -2.98 19.93 -53.34
N ALA A 190 -3.97 20.74 -52.94
CA ALA A 190 -5.11 21.07 -53.78
C ALA A 190 -4.72 21.87 -55.04
N GLU A 191 -3.78 22.81 -54.92
CA GLU A 191 -3.25 23.57 -56.06
C GLU A 191 -2.50 22.67 -57.06
N VAL A 192 -1.68 21.74 -56.57
CA VAL A 192 -0.99 20.76 -57.41
C VAL A 192 -1.98 19.85 -58.13
N GLN A 193 -3.00 19.36 -57.43
CA GLN A 193 -4.06 18.55 -58.03
C GLN A 193 -4.82 19.32 -59.11
N ALA A 194 -5.19 20.58 -58.87
CA ALA A 194 -5.85 21.43 -59.87
C ALA A 194 -4.97 21.69 -61.09
N ARG A 195 -3.64 21.81 -60.92
CA ARG A 195 -2.69 21.96 -62.03
C ARG A 195 -2.55 20.68 -62.85
N ILE A 196 -2.56 19.51 -62.21
CA ILE A 196 -2.55 18.21 -62.89
C ILE A 196 -3.82 18.02 -63.72
N GLU A 197 -4.99 18.34 -63.16
CA GLU A 197 -6.28 18.20 -63.88
C GLU A 197 -6.37 19.16 -65.07
N ARG A 198 -5.90 20.41 -64.94
CA ARG A 198 -5.81 21.35 -66.08
C ARG A 198 -4.84 20.88 -67.17
N ALA A 199 -3.73 20.26 -66.80
CA ALA A 199 -2.78 19.70 -67.77
C ALA A 199 -3.35 18.48 -68.51
N ARG A 200 -4.13 17.63 -67.82
CA ARG A 200 -4.86 16.51 -68.42
C ARG A 200 -5.94 16.97 -69.39
N ALA A 201 -6.73 17.98 -69.02
CA ALA A 201 -7.76 18.55 -69.89
C ALA A 201 -7.16 19.13 -71.19
N LYS A 202 -6.00 19.78 -71.10
CA LYS A 202 -5.30 20.36 -72.26
C LYS A 202 -4.59 19.34 -73.16
N ALA A 203 -4.38 18.11 -72.68
CA ALA A 203 -3.79 17.02 -73.46
C ALA A 203 -4.84 16.14 -74.16
N ALA A 204 -6.12 16.35 -73.87
CA ALA A 204 -7.26 15.65 -74.47
C ALA A 204 -7.96 16.46 -75.59
N GLU A 205 -7.47 17.66 -75.87
CA GLU A 205 -7.86 18.56 -76.98
C GLU A 205 -6.81 18.48 -78.10
#